data_AF-A0A5B1R6Y5-F1
#
_entry.id   AF-A0A5B1R6Y5-F1
#
_cell.length_a   1.000
_cell.length_b   1.000
_cell.length_c   1.000
_cell.angle_alpha   90.00
_cell.angle_beta   90.00
_cell.angle_gamma   90.00
#
_symmetry.space_group_name_H-M   'P 1'
#
loop_
_entity.id
_entity.type
_entity.pdbx_description
1 polymer ?
#
loop_
_entity_poly.entity_id
_entity_poly.type
_entity_poly.pdbx_seq_one_letter_code
_entity_poly.pdbx_strand_id
1 'polypeptide(L)'
;MQAFPPDALQDPNYLYDPFDTLFFSLDDSAHEYLSPHDIMEAYNTIYLRLRASADQLASSAAHCPPALQFFKNDHEAVSAVLTRDISRALSLPLGLSRNFGTSTDPSRSEPEESSVAARYAKDSSTICHFALRALAQLFQSIAICDILPDDDILKLLDIVITILKTPILPSFNGSKTWRCFIWTFGYLKGRLDEDMMAGARSDLEGKVEGALGVVKQELGHGLGIALLRTLLGSSPPDFGSDFGQHSGSWSILKAISIVEDMLQHQDRDLQSAGIEAFTRLFIRFDLEPLDVEAGNPGKSLLLALLDGTMLSLDENQLSEVLRSTSDDGLKDVRQLSPVEVATCWDTLAACWAMAVHCQRESNTSTMIDVGTLRTLLNVGMILKSPT
;
A
#
# COMPACT_ATOMS: atom_id res chain seq x y z
N MET A 1 9.51 43.92 2.13
CA MET A 1 10.23 42.68 2.48
C MET A 1 9.23 41.80 3.23
N GLN A 2 8.75 40.73 2.61
CA GLN A 2 7.85 39.77 3.27
C GLN A 2 8.76 38.83 4.08
N ALA A 3 8.58 38.77 5.40
CA ALA A 3 9.33 37.82 6.22
C ALA A 3 8.97 36.41 5.74
N PHE A 4 9.97 35.57 5.48
CA PHE A 4 9.71 34.15 5.22
C PHE A 4 9.00 33.57 6.45
N PRO A 5 7.99 32.71 6.27
CA PRO A 5 7.37 32.02 7.40
C PRO A 5 8.45 31.25 8.16
N PRO A 6 8.42 31.25 9.51
CA PRO A 6 9.36 30.47 10.30
C PRO A 6 9.27 28.99 9.90
N ASP A 7 10.42 28.30 9.85
CA ASP A 7 10.48 26.87 9.59
C ASP A 7 9.74 26.10 10.69
N ALA A 8 8.68 25.40 10.29
CA ALA A 8 7.79 24.70 11.21
C ALA A 8 8.51 23.59 11.98
N LEU A 9 9.54 22.98 11.41
CA LEU A 9 10.32 21.93 12.09
C LEU A 9 11.19 22.46 13.24
N GLN A 10 11.36 23.78 13.37
CA GLN A 10 12.05 24.40 14.50
C GLN A 10 11.17 24.54 15.73
N ASP A 11 9.86 24.42 15.60
CA ASP A 11 8.93 24.41 16.73
C ASP A 11 8.86 22.99 17.33
N PRO A 12 9.34 22.76 18.57
CA PRO A 12 9.29 21.44 19.20
C PRO A 12 7.87 20.89 19.34
N ASN A 13 6.85 21.75 19.37
CA ASN A 13 5.46 21.35 19.52
C ASN A 13 4.78 21.01 18.19
N TYR A 14 5.45 21.27 17.06
CA TYR A 14 4.87 21.09 15.74
C TYR A 14 4.41 19.66 15.44
N LEU A 15 5.10 18.64 15.94
CA LEU A 15 4.60 17.26 15.84
C LEU A 15 4.13 16.72 17.18
N TYR A 16 4.62 17.26 18.30
CA TYR A 16 4.26 16.81 19.63
C TYR A 16 2.77 16.98 19.93
N ASP A 17 2.16 18.16 19.70
CA ASP A 17 0.77 18.43 20.10
C ASP A 17 -0.28 17.37 19.64
N PRO A 18 -0.33 16.96 18.36
CA PRO A 18 -1.26 15.92 17.96
C PRO A 18 -0.87 14.53 18.51
N PHE A 19 0.41 14.26 18.75
CA PHE A 19 0.83 13.03 19.42
C PHE A 19 0.45 13.02 20.90
N ASP A 20 0.52 14.16 21.60
CA ASP A 20 0.09 14.31 22.98
C ASP A 20 -1.40 13.93 23.14
N THR A 21 -2.22 14.33 22.17
CA THR A 21 -3.64 13.89 22.08
C THR A 21 -3.75 12.37 21.95
N LEU A 22 -2.91 11.74 21.11
CA LEU A 22 -2.90 10.28 20.98
C LEU A 22 -2.36 9.59 22.23
N PHE A 23 -1.36 10.15 22.91
CA PHE A 23 -0.82 9.60 24.15
C PHE A 23 -1.85 9.64 25.26
N PHE A 24 -2.56 10.76 25.41
CA PHE A 24 -3.68 10.87 26.36
C PHE A 24 -4.76 9.81 26.10
N SER A 25 -4.99 9.45 24.84
CA SER A 25 -5.95 8.40 24.49
C SER A 25 -5.53 6.98 24.94
N LEU A 26 -4.25 6.75 25.28
CA LEU A 26 -3.81 5.45 25.82
C LEU A 26 -4.43 5.19 27.20
N ASP A 27 -4.55 6.25 28.00
CA ASP A 27 -5.11 6.20 29.35
C ASP A 27 -6.64 6.30 29.35
N ASP A 28 -7.24 6.94 28.33
CA ASP A 28 -8.68 7.09 28.16
C ASP A 28 -9.36 5.84 27.54
N SER A 29 -9.20 4.69 28.18
CA SER A 29 -9.79 3.43 27.71
C SER A 29 -11.32 3.47 27.60
N ALA A 30 -11.97 4.30 28.42
CA ALA A 30 -13.42 4.47 28.44
C ALA A 30 -13.93 5.49 27.40
N HIS A 31 -13.04 6.20 26.69
CA HIS A 31 -13.37 7.28 25.77
C HIS A 31 -14.26 8.35 26.44
N GLU A 32 -14.00 8.65 27.72
CA GLU A 32 -14.74 9.64 28.50
C GLU A 32 -14.36 11.06 28.10
N TYR A 33 -13.13 11.25 27.62
CA TYR A 33 -12.55 12.57 27.38
C TYR A 33 -12.24 12.80 25.90
N LEU A 34 -11.80 11.77 25.18
CA LEU A 34 -11.50 11.84 23.76
C LEU A 34 -12.52 11.05 22.95
N SER A 35 -13.15 11.74 22.02
CA SER A 35 -13.99 11.11 21.03
C SER A 35 -13.14 10.42 19.94
N PRO A 36 -13.71 9.45 19.20
CA PRO A 36 -13.08 8.91 18.00
C PRO A 36 -12.66 10.00 16.99
N HIS A 37 -13.39 11.12 16.94
CA HIS A 37 -13.09 12.24 16.07
C HIS A 37 -11.76 12.91 16.42
N ASP A 38 -11.49 13.12 17.71
CA ASP A 38 -10.25 13.75 18.18
C ASP A 38 -9.02 12.90 17.79
N ILE A 39 -9.14 11.57 17.90
CA ILE A 39 -8.10 10.63 17.47
C ILE A 39 -7.87 10.72 15.95
N MET A 40 -8.95 10.76 15.15
CA MET A 40 -8.86 10.90 13.69
C MET A 40 -8.22 12.24 13.28
N GLU A 41 -8.60 13.33 13.95
CA GLU A 41 -8.05 14.67 13.71
C GLU A 41 -6.56 14.75 14.07
N ALA A 42 -6.14 14.14 15.17
CA ALA A 42 -4.74 14.05 15.57
C ALA A 42 -3.89 13.34 14.50
N TYR A 43 -4.30 12.15 14.05
CA TYR A 43 -3.59 11.43 12.98
C TYR A 43 -3.57 12.21 11.66
N ASN A 44 -4.69 12.82 11.27
CA ASN A 44 -4.74 13.63 10.05
C ASN A 44 -3.79 14.83 10.14
N THR A 45 -3.72 15.48 11.31
CA THR A 45 -2.80 16.58 11.57
C THR A 45 -1.35 16.13 11.47
N ILE A 46 -0.98 15.01 12.11
CA ILE A 46 0.36 14.41 12.00
C ILE A 46 0.71 14.18 10.53
N TYR A 47 -0.16 13.50 9.80
CA TYR A 47 0.04 13.22 8.39
C TYR A 47 0.26 14.50 7.57
N LEU A 48 -0.59 15.52 7.73
CA LEU A 48 -0.51 16.75 6.94
C LEU A 48 0.79 17.52 7.25
N ARG A 49 1.19 17.57 8.52
CA ARG A 49 2.42 18.23 8.96
C ARG A 49 3.69 17.52 8.46
N LEU A 50 3.71 16.19 8.53
CA LEU A 50 4.80 15.39 7.97
C LEU A 50 4.90 15.56 6.45
N ARG A 51 3.76 15.53 5.75
CA ARG A 51 3.74 15.73 4.30
C ARG A 51 4.18 17.13 3.88
N ALA A 52 3.75 18.17 4.60
CA ALA A 52 4.20 19.54 4.34
C ALA A 52 5.71 19.72 4.52
N SER A 53 6.33 18.85 5.30
CA SER A 53 7.77 18.87 5.61
C SER A 53 8.55 17.77 4.89
N ALA A 54 7.94 17.07 3.93
CA ALA A 54 8.51 15.85 3.34
C ALA A 54 9.89 16.06 2.70
N ASP A 55 10.08 17.14 1.95
CA ASP A 55 11.38 17.43 1.29
C ASP A 55 12.50 17.67 2.30
N GLN A 56 12.18 18.33 3.42
CA GLN A 56 13.15 18.59 4.50
C GLN A 56 13.47 17.31 5.27
N LEU A 57 12.48 16.45 5.47
CA LEU A 57 12.58 15.18 6.18
C LEU A 57 13.20 14.04 5.35
N ALA A 58 13.17 14.16 4.03
CA ALA A 58 13.80 13.22 3.10
C ALA A 58 15.32 13.39 3.03
N SER A 59 15.85 14.55 3.43
CA SER A 59 17.29 14.78 3.46
C SER A 59 17.86 14.31 4.81
N SER A 60 18.88 13.44 4.78
CA SER A 60 19.64 13.08 5.99
C SER A 60 20.37 14.34 6.49
N ALA A 61 19.75 15.03 7.43
CA ALA A 61 20.30 16.23 8.02
C ALA A 61 21.26 15.85 9.15
N ALA A 62 22.45 16.45 9.17
CA ALA A 62 23.42 16.29 10.25
C ALA A 62 22.87 16.69 11.64
N HIS A 63 21.71 17.38 11.69
CA HIS A 63 21.04 17.79 12.92
C HIS A 63 19.58 17.35 12.91
N CYS A 64 19.18 16.64 13.96
CA CYS A 64 17.80 16.28 14.24
C CYS A 64 16.96 17.55 14.50
N PRO A 65 15.93 17.86 13.69
CA PRO A 65 15.06 19.00 13.93
C PRO A 65 14.41 18.97 15.32
N PRO A 66 14.19 20.12 15.98
CA PRO A 66 13.53 20.20 17.27
C PRO A 66 12.17 19.49 17.32
N ALA A 67 11.36 19.61 16.26
CA ALA A 67 10.06 18.95 16.14
C ALA A 67 10.12 17.41 16.20
N LEU A 68 11.29 16.80 15.97
CA LEU A 68 11.47 15.35 16.02
C LEU A 68 12.07 14.85 17.34
N GLN A 69 12.46 15.75 18.25
CA GLN A 69 13.16 15.33 19.48
C GLN A 69 12.30 14.42 20.37
N PHE A 70 10.98 14.63 20.40
CA PHE A 70 10.10 13.80 21.21
C PHE A 70 10.08 12.33 20.74
N PHE A 71 10.32 12.03 19.46
CA PHE A 71 10.47 10.64 19.02
C PHE A 71 11.61 9.91 19.72
N LYS A 72 12.66 10.60 20.20
CA LYS A 72 13.72 9.97 21.00
C LYS A 72 13.29 9.64 22.42
N ASN A 73 12.43 10.46 22.99
CA ASN A 73 12.05 10.35 24.40
C ASN A 73 10.79 9.48 24.57
N ASP A 74 9.91 9.50 23.57
CA ASP A 74 8.55 8.94 23.63
C ASP A 74 8.29 7.91 22.51
N HIS A 75 9.33 7.31 21.91
CA HIS A 75 9.18 6.31 20.84
C HIS A 75 8.27 5.15 21.24
N GLU A 76 8.36 4.68 22.49
CA GLU A 76 7.52 3.58 22.98
C GLU A 76 6.03 3.96 22.97
N ALA A 77 5.71 5.19 23.37
CA ALA A 77 4.34 5.70 23.37
C ALA A 77 3.81 5.86 21.93
N VAL A 78 4.64 6.38 21.02
CA VAL A 78 4.36 6.45 19.57
C VAL A 78 4.06 5.06 19.00
N SER A 79 4.93 4.10 19.28
CA SER A 79 4.81 2.71 18.86
C SER A 79 3.53 2.08 19.41
N ALA A 80 3.20 2.35 20.68
CA ALA A 80 2.01 1.83 21.35
C ALA A 80 0.71 2.38 20.74
N VAL A 81 0.59 3.69 20.51
CA VAL A 81 -0.64 4.30 19.93
C VAL A 81 -0.89 3.78 18.51
N LEU A 82 0.15 3.76 17.69
CA LEU A 82 0.06 3.28 16.31
C LEU A 82 -0.30 1.80 16.28
N THR A 83 0.37 0.98 17.08
CA THR A 83 0.07 -0.46 17.17
C THR A 83 -1.38 -0.70 17.60
N ARG A 84 -1.84 -0.03 18.66
CA ARG A 84 -3.23 -0.15 19.16
C ARG A 84 -4.24 0.19 18.08
N ASP A 85 -4.06 1.33 17.42
CA ASP A 85 -5.07 1.86 16.49
C ASP A 85 -5.06 1.13 15.14
N ILE A 86 -3.90 0.69 14.67
CA ILE A 86 -3.78 -0.16 13.48
C ILE A 86 -4.38 -1.55 13.76
N SER A 87 -4.16 -2.10 14.96
CA SER A 87 -4.74 -3.38 15.38
C SER A 87 -6.27 -3.39 15.41
N ARG A 88 -6.93 -2.22 15.41
CA ARG A 88 -8.39 -2.12 15.28
C ARG A 88 -8.91 -2.77 13.99
N ALA A 89 -8.08 -2.94 12.94
CA ALA A 89 -8.44 -3.71 11.75
C ALA A 89 -8.79 -5.19 12.05
N LEU A 90 -8.21 -5.74 13.12
CA LEU A 90 -8.35 -7.14 13.53
C LEU A 90 -9.46 -7.32 14.59
N SER A 91 -9.99 -6.23 15.12
CA SER A 91 -11.01 -6.27 16.16
C SER A 91 -12.41 -6.42 15.55
N LEU A 92 -13.12 -7.46 15.97
CA LEU A 92 -14.56 -7.58 15.74
C LEU A 92 -15.33 -6.75 16.77
N PRO A 93 -16.36 -5.97 16.37
CA PRO A 93 -17.29 -5.39 17.32
C PRO A 93 -17.90 -6.48 18.21
N LEU A 94 -17.93 -6.24 19.52
CA LEU A 94 -18.65 -7.10 20.47
C LEU A 94 -20.11 -7.22 20.02
N GLY A 95 -20.60 -8.44 19.84
CA GLY A 95 -21.95 -8.73 19.33
C GLY A 95 -22.03 -9.13 17.86
N LEU A 96 -21.01 -8.84 17.04
CA LEU A 96 -20.88 -9.38 15.68
C LEU A 96 -20.10 -10.69 15.62
N SER A 97 -19.94 -11.38 16.76
CA SER A 97 -19.35 -12.72 16.78
C SER A 97 -20.08 -13.56 15.76
N ARG A 98 -19.30 -14.05 14.79
CA ARG A 98 -19.68 -14.66 13.51
C ARG A 98 -20.45 -15.96 13.71
N ASN A 99 -21.57 -15.91 14.42
CA ASN A 99 -22.53 -16.98 14.54
C ASN A 99 -23.36 -16.98 13.25
N PHE A 100 -22.72 -17.38 12.14
CA PHE A 100 -23.40 -17.87 10.93
C PHE A 100 -24.12 -19.22 11.19
N GLY A 101 -24.24 -19.62 12.46
CA GLY A 101 -25.08 -20.74 12.87
C GLY A 101 -26.54 -20.37 12.65
N THR A 102 -27.21 -21.18 11.86
CA THR A 102 -28.62 -21.11 11.43
C THR A 102 -29.60 -21.20 12.61
N SER A 103 -29.63 -20.21 13.49
CA SER A 103 -30.63 -20.14 14.57
C SER A 103 -31.85 -19.37 14.07
N THR A 104 -32.82 -20.15 13.61
CA THR A 104 -34.10 -19.72 13.03
C THR A 104 -35.07 -19.32 14.14
N ASP A 105 -34.78 -18.28 14.91
CA ASP A 105 -35.79 -17.69 15.80
C ASP A 105 -35.82 -16.15 15.64
N PRO A 106 -36.63 -15.61 14.71
CA PRO A 106 -36.71 -14.17 14.42
C PRO A 106 -37.47 -13.37 15.50
N SER A 107 -37.60 -13.90 16.71
CA SER A 107 -38.42 -13.27 17.74
C SER A 107 -37.60 -12.28 18.59
N ARG A 108 -37.56 -11.04 18.09
CA ARG A 108 -37.63 -9.81 18.91
C ARG A 108 -36.37 -9.38 19.66
N SER A 109 -35.27 -9.15 18.95
CA SER A 109 -34.13 -8.36 19.44
C SER A 109 -34.08 -6.97 18.78
N GLU A 110 -33.74 -5.96 19.56
CA GLU A 110 -33.95 -4.53 19.32
C GLU A 110 -33.05 -3.97 18.19
N PRO A 111 -33.58 -3.10 17.30
CA PRO A 111 -32.81 -2.49 16.20
C PRO A 111 -31.72 -1.51 16.64
N GLU A 112 -31.67 -1.11 17.92
CA GLU A 112 -30.78 -0.07 18.42
C GLU A 112 -29.34 -0.56 18.65
N GLU A 113 -29.15 -1.77 19.19
CA GLU A 113 -27.82 -2.36 19.44
C GLU A 113 -27.02 -2.57 18.15
N SER A 114 -27.71 -2.97 17.07
CA SER A 114 -27.10 -3.16 15.75
C SER A 114 -26.53 -1.85 15.17
N SER A 115 -27.22 -0.73 15.39
CA SER A 115 -26.78 0.60 14.95
C SER A 115 -25.50 1.05 15.65
N VAL A 116 -25.42 0.82 16.97
CA VAL A 116 -24.24 1.19 17.77
C VAL A 116 -23.02 0.35 17.38
N ALA A 117 -23.20 -0.96 17.21
CA ALA A 117 -22.11 -1.86 16.77
C ALA A 117 -21.60 -1.51 15.37
N ALA A 118 -22.50 -1.20 14.42
CA ALA A 118 -22.13 -0.79 13.08
C ALA A 118 -21.35 0.53 13.07
N ARG A 119 -21.78 1.51 13.87
CA ARG A 119 -21.07 2.79 14.02
C ARG A 119 -19.68 2.58 14.61
N TYR A 120 -19.55 1.79 15.67
CA TYR A 120 -18.27 1.47 16.27
C TYR A 120 -17.30 0.78 15.29
N ALA A 121 -17.81 -0.17 14.49
CA ALA A 121 -17.03 -0.85 13.45
C ALA A 121 -16.47 0.13 12.42
N LYS A 122 -17.32 1.07 11.98
CA LYS A 122 -16.97 2.12 11.02
C LYS A 122 -15.92 3.07 11.61
N ASP A 123 -16.14 3.58 12.82
CA ASP A 123 -15.22 4.51 13.48
C ASP A 123 -13.86 3.85 13.74
N SER A 124 -13.86 2.59 14.20
CA SER A 124 -12.64 1.80 14.42
C SER A 124 -11.84 1.59 13.13
N SER A 125 -12.52 1.27 12.02
CA SER A 125 -11.87 1.09 10.72
C SER A 125 -11.31 2.40 10.19
N THR A 126 -12.02 3.51 10.41
CA THR A 126 -11.59 4.85 9.99
C THR A 126 -10.36 5.31 10.76
N ILE A 127 -10.34 5.11 12.09
CA ILE A 127 -9.15 5.37 12.93
C ILE A 127 -7.95 4.56 12.43
N CYS A 128 -8.14 3.26 12.16
CA CYS A 128 -7.08 2.42 11.60
C CYS A 128 -6.53 2.98 10.28
N HIS A 129 -7.41 3.43 9.36
CA HIS A 129 -6.96 4.01 8.09
C HIS A 129 -6.15 5.30 8.28
N PHE A 130 -6.56 6.17 9.21
CA PHE A 130 -5.80 7.38 9.54
C PHE A 130 -4.45 7.04 10.18
N ALA A 131 -4.40 6.08 11.10
CA ALA A 131 -3.17 5.61 11.73
C ALA A 131 -2.19 5.03 10.71
N LEU A 132 -2.67 4.18 9.79
CA LEU A 132 -1.85 3.63 8.69
C LEU A 132 -1.29 4.72 7.79
N ARG A 133 -2.09 5.76 7.52
CA ARG A 133 -1.64 6.87 6.69
C ARG A 133 -0.57 7.72 7.36
N ALA A 134 -0.71 7.97 8.66
CA ALA A 134 0.35 8.61 9.43
C ALA A 134 1.61 7.72 9.44
N LEU A 135 1.46 6.42 9.69
CA LEU A 135 2.56 5.46 9.70
C LEU A 135 3.32 5.40 8.37
N ALA A 136 2.60 5.35 7.24
CA ALA A 136 3.19 5.40 5.90
C ALA A 136 4.07 6.65 5.72
N GLN A 137 3.62 7.80 6.24
CA GLN A 137 4.37 9.05 6.15
C GLN A 137 5.58 9.08 7.09
N LEU A 138 5.48 8.44 8.27
CA LEU A 138 6.64 8.25 9.16
C LEU A 138 7.72 7.40 8.47
N PHE A 139 7.34 6.30 7.83
CA PHE A 139 8.28 5.43 7.10
C PHE A 139 8.86 6.06 5.83
N GLN A 140 8.16 7.03 5.24
CA GLN A 140 8.71 7.82 4.13
C GLN A 140 9.82 8.78 4.58
N SER A 141 9.83 9.19 5.86
CA SER A 141 10.81 10.12 6.41
C SER A 141 12.06 9.39 6.88
N ILE A 142 13.17 9.59 6.16
CA ILE A 142 14.48 9.04 6.53
C ILE A 142 14.87 9.56 7.92
N ALA A 143 14.72 10.87 8.16
CA ALA A 143 15.07 11.48 9.44
C ALA A 143 14.31 10.87 10.63
N ILE A 144 13.04 10.47 10.47
CA ILE A 144 12.25 9.84 11.53
C ILE A 144 12.68 8.39 11.74
N CYS A 145 12.90 7.65 10.65
CA CYS A 145 13.37 6.27 10.74
C CYS A 145 14.74 6.19 11.43
N ASP A 146 15.64 7.12 11.17
CA ASP A 146 16.97 7.18 11.81
C ASP A 146 16.90 7.50 13.31
N ILE A 147 15.78 8.06 13.77
CA ILE A 147 15.55 8.43 15.18
C ILE A 147 14.89 7.30 15.96
N LEU A 148 13.98 6.55 15.32
CA LEU A 148 13.25 5.46 15.95
C LEU A 148 14.15 4.24 16.15
N PRO A 149 14.07 3.54 17.29
CA PRO A 149 14.77 2.26 17.45
C PRO A 149 14.29 1.22 16.44
N ASP A 150 15.21 0.39 15.94
CA ASP A 150 14.90 -0.71 15.01
C ASP A 150 13.78 -1.63 15.54
N ASP A 151 13.78 -1.92 16.84
CA ASP A 151 12.76 -2.76 17.48
C ASP A 151 11.33 -2.17 17.33
N ASP A 152 11.18 -0.85 17.38
CA ASP A 152 9.88 -0.20 17.19
C ASP A 152 9.45 -0.21 15.71
N ILE A 153 10.39 0.00 14.79
CA ILE A 153 10.12 -0.12 13.36
C ILE A 153 9.67 -1.54 13.02
N LEU A 154 10.38 -2.55 13.53
CA LEU A 154 10.04 -3.97 13.33
C LEU A 154 8.69 -4.32 13.96
N LYS A 155 8.37 -3.79 15.13
CA LYS A 155 7.06 -3.99 15.77
C LYS A 155 5.91 -3.37 14.98
N LEU A 156 6.09 -2.15 14.49
CA LEU A 156 5.11 -1.47 13.62
C LEU A 156 4.94 -2.20 12.28
N LEU A 157 6.01 -2.78 11.77
CA LEU A 157 5.98 -3.61 10.57
C LEU A 157 5.28 -4.95 10.81
N ASP A 158 5.53 -5.59 11.94
CA ASP A 158 4.90 -6.85 12.32
C ASP A 158 3.38 -6.72 12.43
N ILE A 159 2.85 -5.59 12.92
CA ILE A 159 1.39 -5.39 12.92
C ILE A 159 0.83 -5.19 11.50
N VAL A 160 1.52 -4.46 10.63
CA VAL A 160 1.13 -4.31 9.20
C VAL A 160 1.09 -5.68 8.52
N ILE A 161 2.13 -6.50 8.72
CA ILE A 161 2.21 -7.86 8.16
C ILE A 161 1.14 -8.77 8.74
N THR A 162 0.89 -8.71 10.06
CA THR A 162 -0.14 -9.52 10.71
C THR A 162 -1.50 -9.27 10.07
N ILE A 163 -1.81 -8.01 9.78
CA ILE A 163 -3.05 -7.66 9.11
C ILE A 163 -3.03 -8.15 7.66
N LEU A 164 -1.91 -8.01 6.97
CA LEU A 164 -1.77 -8.55 5.62
C LEU A 164 -1.85 -10.09 5.53
N LYS A 165 -1.64 -10.81 6.64
CA LYS A 165 -1.79 -12.27 6.74
C LYS A 165 -3.20 -12.70 7.13
N THR A 166 -4.11 -11.76 7.38
CA THR A 166 -5.47 -12.06 7.83
C THR A 166 -6.40 -12.15 6.62
N PRO A 167 -6.80 -13.35 6.16
CA PRO A 167 -7.49 -13.52 4.88
C PRO A 167 -8.84 -12.79 4.80
N ILE A 168 -9.54 -12.69 5.92
CA ILE A 168 -10.80 -11.97 6.01
C ILE A 168 -10.64 -10.95 7.14
N LEU A 169 -10.51 -9.69 6.76
CA LEU A 169 -10.46 -8.60 7.73
C LEU A 169 -11.84 -8.38 8.32
N PRO A 170 -11.98 -8.38 9.67
CA PRO A 170 -13.25 -8.08 10.31
C PRO A 170 -13.63 -6.59 10.22
N SER A 171 -12.71 -5.74 9.76
CA SER A 171 -12.93 -4.30 9.59
C SER A 171 -14.08 -3.99 8.63
N PHE A 172 -14.78 -2.90 8.91
CA PHE A 172 -15.69 -2.28 7.96
C PHE A 172 -14.88 -1.83 6.72
N ASN A 173 -15.25 -2.35 5.54
CA ASN A 173 -14.55 -2.11 4.27
C ASN A 173 -13.11 -2.67 4.22
N GLY A 174 -12.98 -3.99 4.37
CA GLY A 174 -11.69 -4.70 4.30
C GLY A 174 -10.87 -4.39 3.03
N SER A 175 -11.50 -4.24 1.86
CA SER A 175 -10.80 -3.89 0.61
C SER A 175 -10.03 -2.57 0.72
N LYS A 176 -10.64 -1.56 1.33
CA LYS A 176 -9.97 -0.28 1.59
C LYS A 176 -8.82 -0.42 2.58
N THR A 177 -9.05 -1.17 3.65
CA THR A 177 -8.03 -1.50 4.64
C THR A 177 -6.80 -2.11 3.95
N TRP A 178 -6.99 -3.13 3.12
CA TRP A 178 -5.93 -3.76 2.32
C TRP A 178 -5.13 -2.77 1.46
N ARG A 179 -5.79 -1.83 0.78
CA ARG A 179 -5.08 -0.82 -0.03
C ARG A 179 -4.18 0.08 0.83
N CYS A 180 -4.67 0.52 2.00
CA CYS A 180 -3.85 1.30 2.93
C CYS A 180 -2.62 0.51 3.38
N PHE A 181 -2.78 -0.80 3.64
CA PHE A 181 -1.66 -1.68 4.00
C PHE A 181 -0.65 -1.86 2.88
N ILE A 182 -1.11 -2.17 1.66
CA ILE A 182 -0.22 -2.32 0.49
C ILE A 182 0.59 -1.04 0.28
N TRP A 183 -0.05 0.12 0.43
CA TRP A 183 0.61 1.40 0.28
C TRP A 183 1.64 1.66 1.39
N THR A 184 1.28 1.40 2.65
CA THR A 184 2.21 1.51 3.80
C THR A 184 3.41 0.58 3.61
N PHE A 185 3.16 -0.65 3.15
CA PHE A 185 4.17 -1.64 2.83
C PHE A 185 5.12 -1.17 1.71
N GLY A 186 4.61 -0.41 0.73
CA GLY A 186 5.44 0.17 -0.34
C GLY A 186 6.54 1.10 0.16
N TYR A 187 6.23 2.00 1.11
CA TYR A 187 7.24 2.88 1.70
C TYR A 187 8.22 2.12 2.56
N LEU A 188 7.72 1.19 3.36
CA LEU A 188 8.55 0.30 4.18
C LEU A 188 9.59 -0.41 3.32
N LYS A 189 9.14 -1.03 2.23
CA LYS A 189 10.01 -1.79 1.34
C LYS A 189 11.18 -0.97 0.80
N GLY A 190 10.93 0.28 0.40
CA GLY A 190 11.99 1.18 -0.07
C GLY A 190 13.12 1.36 0.95
N ARG A 191 12.80 1.37 2.25
CA ARG A 191 13.80 1.50 3.33
C ARG A 191 14.52 0.18 3.64
N LEU A 192 13.82 -0.96 3.55
CA LEU A 192 14.43 -2.27 3.78
C LEU A 192 15.58 -2.59 2.82
N ASP A 193 15.51 -2.02 1.62
CA ASP A 193 16.51 -2.23 0.58
C ASP A 193 17.83 -1.47 0.87
N GLU A 194 17.82 -0.41 1.68
CA GLU A 194 18.97 0.50 1.86
C GLU A 194 19.83 0.17 3.10
N ASP A 195 19.22 -0.04 4.27
CA ASP A 195 19.97 0.10 5.55
C ASP A 195 19.84 -1.08 6.53
N MET A 196 18.93 -2.03 6.29
CA MET A 196 18.61 -3.05 7.31
C MET A 196 19.60 -4.22 7.34
N MET A 197 19.97 -4.65 8.55
CA MET A 197 20.84 -5.81 8.80
C MET A 197 20.32 -7.05 8.06
N ALA A 198 21.22 -7.75 7.34
CA ALA A 198 20.88 -8.91 6.51
C ALA A 198 20.05 -10.00 7.22
N GLY A 199 20.24 -10.16 8.54
CA GLY A 199 19.46 -11.11 9.34
C GLY A 199 17.99 -10.74 9.49
N ALA A 200 17.69 -9.47 9.79
CA ALA A 200 16.31 -9.00 9.95
C ALA A 200 15.59 -8.95 8.59
N ARG A 201 16.33 -8.70 7.51
CA ARG A 201 15.82 -8.77 6.14
C ARG A 201 15.27 -10.15 5.78
N SER A 202 16.00 -11.23 6.09
CA SER A 202 15.55 -12.59 5.72
C SER A 202 14.28 -13.03 6.46
N ASP A 203 14.16 -12.73 7.76
CA ASP A 203 12.93 -13.01 8.52
C ASP A 203 11.74 -12.23 7.94
N LEU A 204 11.99 -10.97 7.62
CA LEU A 204 11.01 -10.08 7.05
C LEU A 204 10.55 -10.50 5.65
N GLU A 205 11.46 -10.91 4.77
CA GLU A 205 11.12 -11.46 3.46
C GLU A 205 10.20 -12.69 3.61
N GLY A 206 10.47 -13.57 4.57
CA GLY A 206 9.59 -14.73 4.87
C GLY A 206 8.21 -14.32 5.39
N LYS A 207 8.14 -13.30 6.25
CA LYS A 207 6.90 -12.73 6.76
C LYS A 207 6.07 -12.08 5.66
N VAL A 208 6.72 -11.28 4.81
CA VAL A 208 6.13 -10.61 3.66
C VAL A 208 5.65 -11.62 2.63
N GLU A 209 6.40 -12.69 2.38
CA GLU A 209 5.97 -13.78 1.51
C GLU A 209 4.66 -14.40 1.99
N GLY A 210 4.56 -14.69 3.29
CA GLY A 210 3.34 -15.19 3.89
C GLY A 210 2.17 -14.22 3.76
N ALA A 211 2.42 -12.91 3.92
CA ALA A 211 1.43 -11.86 3.72
C ALA A 211 0.97 -11.78 2.26
N LEU A 212 1.90 -11.75 1.30
CA LEU A 212 1.59 -11.73 -0.13
C LEU A 212 0.79 -12.96 -0.55
N GLY A 213 1.08 -14.14 0.00
CA GLY A 213 0.30 -15.36 -0.25
C GLY A 213 -1.17 -15.25 0.15
N VAL A 214 -1.49 -14.44 1.16
CA VAL A 214 -2.87 -14.15 1.57
C VAL A 214 -3.48 -13.09 0.66
N VAL A 215 -2.77 -11.99 0.38
CA VAL A 215 -3.27 -10.92 -0.49
C VAL A 215 -3.56 -11.43 -1.91
N LYS A 216 -2.76 -12.39 -2.41
CA LYS A 216 -2.95 -13.06 -3.71
C LYS A 216 -4.30 -13.78 -3.86
N GLN A 217 -5.01 -14.03 -2.77
CA GLN A 217 -6.36 -14.59 -2.81
C GLN A 217 -7.40 -13.55 -3.25
N GLU A 218 -7.08 -12.26 -3.16
CA GLU A 218 -7.98 -11.12 -3.37
C GLU A 218 -7.35 -10.12 -4.37
N LEU A 219 -6.92 -10.60 -5.54
CA LEU A 219 -6.28 -9.75 -6.57
C LEU A 219 -7.27 -8.86 -7.34
N GLY A 220 -8.57 -9.05 -7.12
CA GLY A 220 -9.64 -8.28 -7.75
C GLY A 220 -9.64 -6.79 -7.41
N HIS A 221 -10.53 -6.04 -8.07
CA HIS A 221 -10.76 -4.61 -7.81
C HIS A 221 -9.49 -3.73 -7.86
N GLY A 222 -8.53 -4.08 -8.72
CA GLY A 222 -7.27 -3.35 -8.89
C GLY A 222 -6.22 -3.60 -7.81
N LEU A 223 -6.44 -4.50 -6.85
CA LEU A 223 -5.46 -4.84 -5.82
C LEU A 223 -4.21 -5.48 -6.43
N GLY A 224 -4.36 -6.36 -7.43
CA GLY A 224 -3.23 -6.93 -8.16
C GLY A 224 -2.33 -5.86 -8.80
N ILE A 225 -2.92 -4.89 -9.50
CA ILE A 225 -2.18 -3.78 -10.12
C ILE A 225 -1.49 -2.91 -9.07
N ALA A 226 -2.16 -2.62 -7.95
CA ALA A 226 -1.59 -1.85 -6.86
C ALA A 226 -0.37 -2.55 -6.23
N LEU A 227 -0.43 -3.88 -6.04
CA LEU A 227 0.69 -4.67 -5.56
C LEU A 227 1.84 -4.68 -6.56
N LEU A 228 1.56 -4.87 -7.85
CA LEU A 228 2.57 -4.84 -8.90
C LEU A 228 3.36 -3.53 -8.87
N ARG A 229 2.64 -2.40 -8.86
CA ARG A 229 3.25 -1.07 -8.77
C ARG A 229 4.09 -0.93 -7.50
N THR A 230 3.57 -1.41 -6.36
CA THR A 230 4.27 -1.34 -5.07
C THR A 230 5.56 -2.16 -5.08
N LEU A 231 5.53 -3.35 -5.64
CA LEU A 231 6.69 -4.23 -5.73
C LEU A 231 7.72 -3.74 -6.76
N LEU A 232 7.29 -3.14 -7.87
CA LEU A 232 8.20 -2.66 -8.90
C LEU A 232 8.79 -1.27 -8.62
N GLY A 233 8.14 -0.49 -7.74
CA GLY A 233 8.55 0.87 -7.41
C GLY A 233 8.29 1.87 -8.54
N SER A 234 8.62 3.14 -8.29
CA SER A 234 8.38 4.24 -9.25
C SER A 234 9.56 4.56 -10.16
N SER A 235 10.80 4.26 -9.75
CA SER A 235 11.99 4.57 -10.55
C SER A 235 12.63 3.30 -11.09
N PRO A 236 13.05 3.28 -12.38
CA PRO A 236 13.97 2.25 -12.85
C PRO A 236 15.28 2.34 -12.06
N PRO A 237 15.98 1.21 -11.87
CA PRO A 237 17.27 1.21 -11.20
C PRO A 237 18.23 2.15 -11.95
N ASP A 238 18.84 3.09 -11.24
CA ASP A 238 19.86 3.96 -11.80
C ASP A 238 21.05 3.09 -12.22
N PHE A 239 21.28 2.99 -13.53
CA PHE A 239 22.33 2.17 -14.14
C PHE A 239 23.76 2.53 -13.68
N GLY A 240 23.94 3.65 -12.99
CA GLY A 240 25.21 4.10 -12.42
C GLY A 240 25.44 3.71 -10.96
N SER A 241 24.47 3.10 -10.28
CA SER A 241 24.64 2.67 -8.89
C SER A 241 25.17 1.23 -8.84
N ASP A 242 26.45 1.08 -8.48
CA ASP A 242 27.12 -0.23 -8.32
C ASP A 242 26.46 -1.15 -7.25
N PHE A 243 25.48 -0.63 -6.51
CA PHE A 243 24.71 -1.36 -5.48
C PHE A 243 23.49 -2.13 -6.02
N GLY A 244 23.18 -2.06 -7.32
CA GLY A 244 21.91 -2.53 -7.90
C GLY A 244 21.72 -4.04 -8.14
N GLN A 245 22.70 -4.91 -7.87
CA GLN A 245 22.65 -6.29 -8.42
C GLN A 245 21.84 -7.33 -7.62
N HIS A 246 21.49 -7.11 -6.33
CA HIS A 246 20.89 -8.19 -5.53
C HIS A 246 19.49 -7.92 -4.96
N SER A 247 19.13 -6.67 -4.65
CA SER A 247 17.81 -6.40 -4.03
C SER A 247 16.63 -6.47 -5.01
N GLY A 248 16.85 -6.12 -6.28
CA GLY A 248 15.76 -6.01 -7.27
C GLY A 248 15.09 -7.34 -7.62
N SER A 249 15.86 -8.44 -7.65
CA SER A 249 15.39 -9.72 -8.20
C SER A 249 14.18 -10.29 -7.46
N TRP A 250 14.19 -10.26 -6.12
CA TRP A 250 13.09 -10.81 -5.32
C TRP A 250 11.77 -10.09 -5.64
N SER A 251 11.78 -8.76 -5.61
CA SER A 251 10.58 -7.94 -5.83
C SER A 251 9.99 -8.11 -7.22
N ILE A 252 10.87 -8.20 -8.23
CA ILE A 252 10.47 -8.42 -9.62
C ILE A 252 9.83 -9.80 -9.78
N LEU A 253 10.44 -10.84 -9.21
CA LEU A 253 9.88 -12.20 -9.26
C LEU A 253 8.51 -12.26 -8.57
N LYS A 254 8.33 -11.55 -7.45
CA LYS A 254 7.02 -11.45 -6.79
C LYS A 254 6.01 -10.68 -7.63
N ALA A 255 6.41 -9.59 -8.28
CA ALA A 255 5.54 -8.89 -9.20
C ALA A 255 5.11 -9.81 -10.36
N ILE A 256 6.04 -10.52 -11.01
CA ILE A 256 5.70 -11.46 -12.09
C ILE A 256 4.78 -12.57 -11.60
N SER A 257 5.02 -13.09 -10.39
CA SER A 257 4.15 -14.10 -9.80
C SER A 257 2.72 -13.58 -9.52
N ILE A 258 2.54 -12.29 -9.24
CA ILE A 258 1.19 -11.70 -9.16
C ILE A 258 0.53 -11.65 -10.54
N VAL A 259 1.28 -11.29 -11.59
CA VAL A 259 0.76 -11.34 -12.96
C VAL A 259 0.34 -12.76 -13.34
N GLU A 260 1.16 -13.75 -12.99
CA GLU A 260 0.84 -15.17 -13.18
C GLU A 260 -0.48 -15.56 -12.50
N ASP A 261 -0.66 -15.21 -11.23
CA ASP A 261 -1.89 -15.49 -10.48
C ASP A 261 -3.11 -14.81 -11.13
N MET A 262 -2.97 -13.56 -11.59
CA MET A 262 -4.03 -12.84 -12.32
C MET A 262 -4.41 -13.54 -13.63
N LEU A 263 -3.43 -14.05 -14.39
CA LEU A 263 -3.64 -14.77 -15.64
C LEU A 263 -4.31 -16.14 -15.44
N GLN A 264 -4.02 -16.81 -14.33
CA GLN A 264 -4.59 -18.12 -13.97
C GLN A 264 -5.98 -18.02 -13.34
N HIS A 265 -6.41 -16.82 -12.93
CA HIS A 265 -7.65 -16.63 -12.21
C HIS A 265 -8.88 -17.01 -13.06
N GLN A 266 -9.97 -17.47 -12.45
CA GLN A 266 -11.18 -17.86 -13.18
C GLN A 266 -12.01 -16.67 -13.68
N ASP A 267 -11.86 -15.52 -13.01
CA ASP A 267 -12.50 -14.26 -13.37
C ASP A 267 -11.87 -13.65 -14.63
N ARG A 268 -12.68 -13.42 -15.67
CA ARG A 268 -12.25 -12.86 -16.96
C ARG A 268 -11.78 -11.42 -16.85
N ASP A 269 -12.37 -10.62 -15.95
CA ASP A 269 -11.96 -9.22 -15.76
C ASP A 269 -10.55 -9.17 -15.18
N LEU A 270 -10.27 -10.05 -14.22
CA LEU A 270 -8.94 -10.16 -13.61
C LEU A 270 -7.90 -10.74 -14.58
N GLN A 271 -8.27 -11.74 -15.39
CA GLN A 271 -7.41 -12.25 -16.47
C GLN A 271 -7.07 -11.13 -17.47
N SER A 272 -8.06 -10.32 -17.87
CA SER A 272 -7.85 -9.19 -18.77
C SER A 272 -6.87 -8.18 -18.17
N ALA A 273 -7.06 -7.81 -16.90
CA ALA A 273 -6.12 -6.96 -16.17
C ALA A 273 -4.72 -7.59 -16.08
N GLY A 274 -4.62 -8.90 -15.92
CA GLY A 274 -3.35 -9.65 -15.92
C GLY A 274 -2.62 -9.58 -17.26
N ILE A 275 -3.35 -9.70 -18.38
CA ILE A 275 -2.80 -9.53 -19.73
C ILE A 275 -2.29 -8.11 -19.93
N GLU A 276 -3.06 -7.11 -19.52
CA GLU A 276 -2.67 -5.71 -19.65
C GLU A 276 -1.43 -5.40 -18.81
N ALA A 277 -1.41 -5.87 -17.56
CA ALA A 277 -0.28 -5.74 -16.65
C ALA A 277 0.97 -6.42 -17.22
N PHE A 278 0.84 -7.66 -17.70
CA PHE A 278 1.92 -8.38 -18.36
C PHE A 278 2.48 -7.57 -19.52
N THR A 279 1.61 -7.08 -20.41
CA THR A 279 2.02 -6.30 -21.58
C THR A 279 2.73 -5.01 -21.16
N ARG A 280 2.24 -4.35 -20.10
CA ARG A 280 2.81 -3.13 -19.53
C ARG A 280 4.22 -3.31 -19.00
N LEU A 281 4.60 -4.51 -18.54
CA LEU A 281 5.97 -4.82 -18.11
C LEU A 281 6.99 -4.72 -19.26
N PHE A 282 6.55 -4.86 -20.53
CA PHE A 282 7.42 -4.88 -21.71
C PHE A 282 7.28 -3.68 -22.66
N ILE A 283 6.14 -2.97 -22.69
CA ILE A 283 5.91 -1.93 -23.71
C ILE A 283 6.85 -0.73 -23.50
N ARG A 284 8.00 -0.72 -24.18
CA ARG A 284 8.67 0.47 -24.74
C ARG A 284 9.49 0.06 -25.94
N PHE A 285 8.88 0.10 -27.12
CA PHE A 285 9.65 0.13 -28.36
C PHE A 285 9.03 1.19 -29.27
N ASP A 286 9.79 2.27 -29.44
CA ASP A 286 9.67 3.34 -30.45
C ASP A 286 8.73 4.53 -30.23
N LEU A 287 7.94 4.59 -29.15
CA LEU A 287 7.31 5.86 -28.80
C LEU A 287 8.35 6.73 -28.10
N GLU A 288 8.63 7.91 -28.68
CA GLU A 288 9.44 8.96 -28.07
C GLU A 288 9.14 9.02 -26.57
N PRO A 289 10.15 9.29 -25.71
CA PRO A 289 9.89 9.56 -24.31
C PRO A 289 8.85 10.67 -24.28
N LEU A 290 7.59 10.30 -24.05
CA LEU A 290 6.58 11.24 -23.61
C LEU A 290 7.27 11.92 -22.45
N ASP A 291 7.42 13.25 -22.53
CA ASP A 291 7.61 14.12 -21.38
C ASP A 291 6.37 13.91 -20.51
N VAL A 292 6.29 12.72 -19.91
CA VAL A 292 5.54 12.46 -18.72
C VAL A 292 6.31 13.30 -17.75
N GLU A 293 5.91 14.58 -17.64
CA GLU A 293 6.08 15.30 -16.39
C GLU A 293 5.85 14.27 -15.30
N ALA A 294 6.71 14.23 -14.29
CA ALA A 294 6.54 13.37 -13.13
C ALA A 294 5.27 13.76 -12.32
N GLY A 295 4.16 14.01 -12.99
CA GLY A 295 2.79 14.03 -12.53
C GLY A 295 2.38 12.65 -12.07
N ASN A 296 3.13 12.13 -11.10
CA ASN A 296 2.73 11.24 -10.02
C ASN A 296 1.27 10.76 -10.16
N PRO A 297 0.93 9.83 -11.08
CA PRO A 297 -0.46 9.55 -11.45
C PRO A 297 -1.19 8.69 -10.41
N GLY A 298 -0.44 8.22 -9.42
CA GLY A 298 -1.00 7.82 -8.14
C GLY A 298 -1.70 8.95 -7.40
N LYS A 299 -1.45 10.22 -7.72
CA LYS A 299 -1.99 11.39 -7.01
C LYS A 299 -3.49 11.40 -6.92
N SER A 300 -4.30 10.80 -7.80
CA SER A 300 -5.77 10.93 -7.66
C SER A 300 -6.34 9.99 -6.60
N LEU A 301 -6.00 8.69 -6.63
CA LEU A 301 -6.40 7.75 -5.58
C LEU A 301 -5.56 7.93 -4.32
N LEU A 302 -4.27 8.23 -4.46
CA LEU A 302 -3.48 8.70 -3.34
C LEU A 302 -4.12 9.97 -2.79
N LEU A 303 -4.40 11.05 -3.55
CA LEU A 303 -5.06 12.25 -2.98
C LEU A 303 -6.33 11.85 -2.27
N ALA A 304 -7.20 11.03 -2.87
CA ALA A 304 -8.45 10.68 -2.23
C ALA A 304 -8.24 9.90 -0.90
N LEU A 305 -7.26 9.01 -0.84
CA LEU A 305 -6.80 8.37 0.40
C LEU A 305 -6.13 9.40 1.35
N LEU A 306 -5.42 10.36 0.79
CA LEU A 306 -4.50 11.31 1.41
C LEU A 306 -5.13 12.67 1.79
N ASP A 307 -6.36 12.95 1.42
CA ASP A 307 -7.16 14.09 1.87
C ASP A 307 -8.35 13.60 2.73
N GLY A 308 -8.51 12.27 2.82
CA GLY A 308 -9.59 11.64 3.58
C GLY A 308 -10.93 11.66 2.84
N THR A 309 -11.01 12.22 1.63
CA THR A 309 -12.23 12.22 0.83
C THR A 309 -12.69 10.78 0.58
N MET A 310 -11.77 9.84 0.36
CA MET A 310 -12.10 8.41 0.22
C MET A 310 -12.72 7.81 1.49
N LEU A 311 -12.48 8.38 2.68
CA LEU A 311 -13.14 7.99 3.95
C LEU A 311 -14.56 8.52 4.05
N SER A 312 -14.88 9.59 3.31
CA SER A 312 -16.23 10.14 3.24
C SER A 312 -17.09 9.55 2.11
N LEU A 313 -16.49 8.83 1.15
CA LEU A 313 -17.23 8.23 0.03
C LEU A 313 -18.12 7.07 0.50
N ASP A 314 -19.34 7.00 -0.03
CA ASP A 314 -20.16 5.80 0.06
C ASP A 314 -19.64 4.69 -0.86
N GLU A 315 -20.17 3.46 -0.74
CA GLU A 315 -19.70 2.29 -1.48
C GLU A 315 -19.81 2.45 -3.01
N ASN A 316 -20.82 3.18 -3.50
CA ASN A 316 -21.02 3.40 -4.93
C ASN A 316 -20.02 4.43 -5.46
N GLN A 317 -19.84 5.53 -4.74
CA GLN A 317 -18.85 6.56 -5.08
C GLN A 317 -17.43 6.00 -5.00
N LEU A 318 -17.15 5.18 -3.99
CA LEU A 318 -15.89 4.47 -3.87
C LEU A 318 -15.70 3.55 -5.06
N SER A 319 -16.71 2.77 -5.45
CA SER A 319 -16.64 1.91 -6.63
C SER A 319 -16.37 2.70 -7.91
N GLU A 320 -16.95 3.89 -8.07
CA GLU A 320 -16.73 4.77 -9.22
C GLU A 320 -15.32 5.37 -9.23
N VAL A 321 -14.84 5.85 -8.09
CA VAL A 321 -13.45 6.33 -7.92
C VAL A 321 -12.46 5.18 -8.16
N LEU A 322 -12.77 3.99 -7.67
CA LEU A 322 -11.92 2.81 -7.88
C LEU A 322 -11.89 2.36 -9.35
N ARG A 323 -13.04 2.39 -10.03
CA ARG A 323 -13.11 2.08 -11.47
C ARG A 323 -12.34 3.09 -12.30
N SER A 324 -12.47 4.37 -12.00
CA SER A 324 -11.71 5.43 -12.68
C SER A 324 -10.21 5.38 -12.38
N THR A 325 -9.81 4.89 -11.20
CA THR A 325 -8.39 4.68 -10.89
C THR A 325 -7.82 3.43 -11.57
N SER A 326 -8.62 2.36 -11.72
CA SER A 326 -8.13 1.11 -12.32
C SER A 326 -7.63 1.29 -13.75
N ASP A 327 -8.26 2.19 -14.51
CA ASP A 327 -7.92 2.47 -15.91
C ASP A 327 -6.62 3.30 -16.05
N ASP A 328 -6.23 4.04 -15.00
CA ASP A 328 -5.02 4.86 -15.00
C ASP A 328 -3.86 4.20 -14.24
N GLY A 329 -4.15 3.34 -13.27
CA GLY A 329 -3.15 2.70 -12.41
C GLY A 329 -2.18 1.78 -13.15
N LEU A 330 -2.61 1.21 -14.28
CA LEU A 330 -1.74 0.43 -15.17
C LEU A 330 -0.66 1.29 -15.84
N LYS A 331 -0.93 2.57 -16.11
CA LYS A 331 0.08 3.47 -16.68
C LYS A 331 1.22 3.74 -15.70
N ASP A 332 0.98 3.57 -14.40
CA ASP A 332 1.97 3.74 -13.34
C ASP A 332 2.85 2.51 -13.09
N VAL A 333 2.49 1.34 -13.65
CA VAL A 333 3.30 0.15 -13.48
C VAL A 333 4.60 0.36 -14.25
N ARG A 334 5.72 0.37 -13.51
CA ARG A 334 7.07 0.49 -14.06
C ARG A 334 7.35 -0.69 -15.00
N GLN A 335 8.02 -0.40 -16.11
CA GLN A 335 8.52 -1.42 -17.03
C GLN A 335 9.76 -2.10 -16.48
N LEU A 336 9.96 -3.35 -16.85
CA LEU A 336 11.19 -4.06 -16.57
C LEU A 336 12.29 -3.53 -17.51
N SER A 337 13.45 -3.25 -16.93
CA SER A 337 14.66 -2.95 -17.69
C SER A 337 15.17 -4.21 -18.41
N PRO A 338 16.01 -4.07 -19.46
CA PRO A 338 16.53 -5.22 -20.19
C PRO A 338 17.26 -6.24 -19.30
N VAL A 339 17.97 -5.76 -18.28
CA VAL A 339 18.69 -6.62 -17.32
C VAL A 339 17.71 -7.42 -16.46
N GLU A 340 16.65 -6.77 -15.99
CA GLU A 340 15.59 -7.43 -15.22
C GLU A 340 14.91 -8.50 -16.08
N VAL A 341 14.52 -8.18 -17.32
CA VAL A 341 13.93 -9.13 -18.28
C VAL A 341 14.82 -10.33 -18.53
N ALA A 342 16.12 -10.12 -18.73
CA ALA A 342 17.08 -11.22 -18.92
C ALA A 342 17.17 -12.12 -17.68
N THR A 343 17.08 -11.53 -16.49
CA THR A 343 17.20 -12.26 -15.21
C THR A 343 15.97 -13.11 -14.90
N CYS A 344 14.77 -12.67 -15.28
CA CYS A 344 13.51 -13.38 -15.01
C CYS A 344 12.87 -13.99 -16.26
N TRP A 345 13.69 -14.26 -17.28
CA TRP A 345 13.24 -14.67 -18.61
C TRP A 345 12.32 -15.89 -18.59
N ASP A 346 12.70 -16.96 -17.89
CA ASP A 346 11.94 -18.21 -17.89
C ASP A 346 10.53 -18.02 -17.32
N THR A 347 10.40 -17.22 -16.25
CA THR A 347 9.11 -16.91 -15.63
C THR A 347 8.26 -16.02 -16.55
N LEU A 348 8.86 -15.03 -17.19
CA LEU A 348 8.18 -14.16 -18.15
C LEU A 348 7.68 -14.93 -19.38
N ALA A 349 8.47 -15.87 -19.89
CA ALA A 349 8.07 -16.74 -21.00
C ALA A 349 6.90 -17.66 -20.62
N ALA A 350 6.86 -18.15 -19.38
CA ALA A 350 5.72 -18.89 -18.86
C ALA A 350 4.46 -18.00 -18.84
N CYS A 351 4.52 -16.81 -18.24
CA CYS A 351 3.41 -15.85 -18.22
C CYS A 351 2.92 -15.49 -19.63
N TRP A 352 3.83 -15.31 -20.59
CA TRP A 352 3.47 -15.07 -22.00
C TRP A 352 2.62 -16.21 -22.58
N ALA A 353 3.03 -17.46 -22.36
CA ALA A 353 2.28 -18.62 -22.82
C ALA A 353 0.87 -18.67 -22.20
N MET A 354 0.74 -18.31 -20.92
CA MET A 354 -0.57 -18.20 -20.25
C MET A 354 -1.41 -17.09 -20.88
N ALA A 355 -0.86 -15.90 -21.09
CA ALA A 355 -1.57 -14.78 -21.69
C ALA A 355 -2.10 -15.11 -23.09
N VAL A 356 -1.29 -15.77 -23.93
CA VAL A 356 -1.70 -16.25 -25.26
C VAL A 356 -2.84 -17.28 -25.16
N HIS A 357 -2.75 -18.19 -24.19
CA HIS A 357 -3.80 -19.19 -23.94
C HIS A 357 -5.11 -18.53 -23.52
N CYS A 358 -5.07 -17.63 -22.54
CA CYS A 358 -6.25 -16.89 -22.05
C CYS A 358 -6.91 -16.08 -23.16
N GLN A 359 -6.13 -15.41 -24.02
CA GLN A 359 -6.69 -14.72 -25.19
C GLN A 359 -7.39 -15.69 -26.14
N ARG A 360 -6.75 -16.81 -26.49
CA ARG A 360 -7.32 -17.79 -27.41
C ARG A 360 -8.68 -18.32 -26.93
N GLU A 361 -8.85 -18.56 -25.63
CA GLU A 361 -10.12 -19.03 -25.06
C GLU A 361 -11.22 -17.96 -25.07
N SER A 362 -10.88 -16.72 -24.73
CA SER A 362 -11.80 -15.58 -24.72
C SER A 362 -12.33 -15.26 -26.14
N ASN A 363 -11.54 -15.57 -27.17
CA ASN A 363 -11.83 -15.24 -28.57
C ASN A 363 -12.82 -16.20 -29.26
N THR A 364 -13.55 -17.02 -28.51
CA THR A 364 -14.70 -17.76 -29.07
C THR A 364 -15.89 -16.85 -29.45
N SER A 365 -15.86 -15.54 -29.15
CA SER A 365 -16.96 -14.61 -29.49
C SER A 365 -16.59 -13.21 -30.01
N THR A 366 -15.33 -12.74 -29.96
CA THR A 366 -14.98 -11.36 -30.38
C THR A 366 -13.64 -11.29 -31.10
N MET A 367 -13.53 -10.35 -32.05
CA MET A 367 -12.38 -10.15 -32.92
C MET A 367 -11.17 -9.69 -32.11
N ILE A 368 -10.05 -10.42 -32.24
CA ILE A 368 -8.82 -10.15 -31.50
C ILE A 368 -8.31 -8.74 -31.82
N ASP A 369 -7.97 -7.96 -30.80
CA ASP A 369 -7.18 -6.75 -31.01
C ASP A 369 -5.81 -7.16 -31.56
N VAL A 370 -5.63 -6.93 -32.86
CA VAL A 370 -4.39 -7.21 -33.60
C VAL A 370 -3.22 -6.45 -32.98
N GLY A 371 -3.47 -5.31 -32.32
CA GLY A 371 -2.47 -4.56 -31.57
C GLY A 371 -1.84 -5.40 -30.48
N THR A 372 -2.65 -6.00 -29.61
CA THR A 372 -2.18 -6.80 -28.48
C THR A 372 -1.41 -8.05 -28.93
N LEU A 373 -1.89 -8.79 -29.94
CA LEU A 373 -1.16 -9.94 -30.49
C LEU A 373 0.17 -9.52 -31.11
N ARG A 374 0.21 -8.39 -31.84
CA ARG A 374 1.44 -7.87 -32.42
C ARG A 374 2.43 -7.50 -31.31
N THR A 375 1.97 -6.89 -30.22
CA THR A 375 2.81 -6.58 -29.07
C THR A 375 3.38 -7.86 -28.44
N LEU A 376 2.54 -8.87 -28.19
CA LEU A 376 2.99 -10.15 -27.64
C LEU A 376 3.97 -10.90 -28.56
N LEU A 377 3.77 -10.82 -29.89
CA LEU A 377 4.69 -11.40 -30.87
C LEU A 377 6.01 -10.63 -30.96
N ASN A 378 5.97 -9.30 -30.93
CA ASN A 378 7.16 -8.45 -30.94
C ASN A 378 8.01 -8.70 -29.70
N VAL A 379 7.36 -8.79 -28.53
CA VAL A 379 8.00 -9.23 -27.28
C VAL A 379 8.70 -10.57 -27.52
N GLY A 380 7.98 -11.61 -27.97
CA GLY A 380 8.59 -12.92 -28.25
C GLY A 380 9.73 -12.93 -29.29
N MET A 381 9.73 -12.02 -30.28
CA MET A 381 10.80 -11.89 -31.27
C MET A 381 12.05 -11.21 -30.71
N ILE A 382 11.88 -10.13 -29.93
CA ILE A 382 12.99 -9.45 -29.23
C ILE A 382 13.71 -10.45 -28.33
N LEU A 383 12.94 -11.28 -27.64
CA LEU A 383 13.44 -12.23 -26.66
C LEU A 383 14.16 -13.44 -27.28
N LYS A 384 14.02 -13.67 -28.59
CA LYS A 384 14.72 -14.72 -29.33
C LYS A 384 16.01 -14.24 -30.00
N SER A 385 16.31 -12.95 -30.00
CA SER A 385 17.54 -12.43 -30.59
C SER A 385 18.72 -12.83 -29.68
N PRO A 386 19.62 -13.74 -30.11
CA PRO A 386 20.78 -14.09 -29.32
C PRO A 386 21.64 -12.83 -29.13
N THR A 387 21.94 -12.50 -27.88
CA THR A 387 22.96 -11.50 -27.54
C THR A 387 24.34 -12.12 -27.58
#